data_AF-A0A7W4E757-F1
#
_entry.id   AF-A0A7W4E757-F1
#
_cell.length_a   1.000
_cell.length_b   1.000
_cell.length_c   1.000
_cell.angle_alpha   90.00
_cell.angle_beta   90.00
_cell.angle_gamma   90.00
#
_symmetry.space_group_name_H-M   'P 1'
#
loop_
_entity.id
_entity.type
_entity.pdbx_description
1 polymer ?
#
loop_
_entity_poly.entity_id
_entity_poly.type
_entity_poly.pdbx_seq_one_letter_code
_entity_poly.pdbx_strand_id
1 'polypeptide(L)'
;DASNMFHGFLYRDINLLDLTGISMSKVKRMSDFFTSNKINHFLTDNFDTSNVEDMSFMLCNTATNNGDYSEILNAPGFSTKNVKNMSNMFREAQVTSLNLSGLDFSNVEDMSHMLQTSYLTSLNLTGLHIPKVKDMSYFVAGTRLSDYSVLAALDTSNVENMSGMFSTIYGVSHFIFPNINMSSVNNMSEMFDMSKFSSMDLTAINTSNVVDMSRAFACMSELTNLDLRNFRTHNVKNMSEMFSRKSSFTDFGTCDVTINDKLQNLNLSNWDTRNVENMSKMFYEASKLTQLDLSNFNTSNVTNMSGMFNGTRGLTSLNISSFDTRRVVDMTAMFYMSMVNNLDGTLDVSSFDTRSVINMASMFSGMKVKTIYASNLFITNQVNNSAYMFAGCFRIRGGNGTTFVNSNPKDKTYARIDAPGAPGYFTLKP
;
A
#
# COMPACT_ATOMS: atom_id res chain seq x y z
N ASP A 1 14.75 -4.41 -34.12
CA ASP A 1 14.35 -3.66 -32.93
C ASP A 1 13.95 -2.28 -33.42
N ALA A 2 12.73 -1.83 -33.11
CA ALA A 2 12.28 -0.50 -33.48
C ALA A 2 11.97 0.34 -32.24
N SER A 3 12.39 -0.11 -31.06
CA SER A 3 12.23 0.64 -29.83
C SER A 3 12.86 2.02 -29.96
N ASN A 4 12.22 3.02 -29.35
CA ASN A 4 12.61 4.43 -29.40
C ASN A 4 12.65 5.10 -30.78
N MET A 5 12.16 4.44 -31.85
CA MET A 5 12.20 5.03 -33.21
C MET A 5 11.57 6.41 -33.28
N PHE A 6 10.48 6.63 -32.53
CA PHE A 6 9.87 7.94 -32.35
C PHE A 6 9.83 8.41 -30.91
N HIS A 7 10.75 7.97 -30.05
CA HIS A 7 10.77 8.44 -28.65
C HIS A 7 11.16 9.92 -28.57
N GLY A 8 10.33 10.70 -27.86
CA GLY A 8 10.71 12.01 -27.35
C GLY A 8 11.21 12.97 -28.42
N PHE A 9 10.54 13.04 -29.59
CA PHE A 9 10.79 14.07 -30.60
C PHE A 9 10.39 15.45 -30.03
N LEU A 10 11.19 15.94 -29.08
CA LEU A 10 11.22 17.27 -28.47
C LEU A 10 9.90 17.75 -27.82
N TYR A 11 9.03 16.85 -27.32
CA TYR A 11 7.69 17.20 -26.82
C TYR A 11 6.86 18.03 -27.84
N ARG A 12 7.05 17.77 -29.14
CA ARG A 12 6.36 18.52 -30.20
C ARG A 12 5.04 17.86 -30.60
N ASP A 13 4.13 18.70 -31.07
CA ASP A 13 2.92 18.31 -31.78
C ASP A 13 3.31 17.79 -33.17
N ILE A 14 3.29 16.47 -33.35
CA ILE A 14 3.41 15.81 -34.64
C ILE A 14 2.05 15.91 -35.34
N ASN A 15 1.93 16.86 -36.27
CA ASN A 15 0.68 17.04 -37.00
C ASN A 15 0.29 15.81 -37.84
N LEU A 16 1.27 15.17 -38.46
CA LEU A 16 1.09 13.95 -39.22
C LEU A 16 2.34 13.08 -39.06
N LEU A 17 2.14 11.84 -38.65
CA LEU A 17 3.15 10.79 -38.71
C LEU A 17 2.74 9.80 -39.82
N ASP A 18 3.47 9.84 -40.93
CA ASP A 18 3.23 8.99 -42.08
C ASP A 18 4.29 7.90 -42.18
N LEU A 19 3.87 6.64 -41.99
CA LEU A 19 4.70 5.44 -42.12
C LEU A 19 4.35 4.63 -43.39
N THR A 20 3.68 5.25 -44.37
CA THR A 20 3.41 4.65 -45.68
C THR A 20 4.71 4.12 -46.31
N GLY A 21 4.67 2.89 -46.84
CA GLY A 21 5.85 2.21 -47.37
C GLY A 21 6.88 1.69 -46.35
N ILE A 22 6.73 1.92 -45.04
CA ILE A 22 7.63 1.38 -44.00
C ILE A 22 7.14 -0.01 -43.57
N SER A 23 7.96 -1.05 -43.78
CA SER A 23 7.61 -2.41 -43.37
C SER A 23 8.01 -2.70 -41.92
N MET A 24 7.02 -3.04 -41.08
CA MET A 24 7.21 -3.44 -39.68
C MET A 24 7.28 -4.96 -39.47
N SER A 25 7.15 -5.75 -40.55
CA SER A 25 7.03 -7.22 -40.50
C SER A 25 8.17 -7.97 -39.81
N LYS A 26 9.36 -7.37 -39.65
CA LYS A 26 10.52 -7.98 -38.96
C LYS A 26 10.73 -7.45 -37.54
N VAL A 27 9.89 -6.53 -37.09
CA VAL A 27 10.04 -5.88 -35.79
C VAL A 27 9.53 -6.81 -34.70
N LYS A 28 10.38 -7.06 -33.72
CA LYS A 28 10.06 -7.84 -32.51
C LYS A 28 9.83 -6.99 -31.27
N ARG A 29 10.39 -5.78 -31.24
CA ARG A 29 10.34 -4.87 -30.10
C ARG A 29 9.97 -3.48 -30.59
N MET A 30 8.95 -2.93 -29.96
CA MET A 30 8.43 -1.58 -30.18
C MET A 30 8.24 -0.89 -28.83
N SER A 31 9.14 -1.18 -27.89
CA SER A 31 9.10 -0.46 -26.62
C SER A 31 9.40 1.01 -26.86
N ASP A 32 8.70 1.88 -26.15
CA ASP A 32 8.88 3.33 -26.25
C ASP A 32 8.64 3.93 -27.66
N PHE A 33 7.98 3.21 -28.57
CA PHE A 33 7.97 3.55 -30.00
C PHE A 33 7.45 4.97 -30.28
N PHE A 34 6.38 5.39 -29.60
CA PHE A 34 5.75 6.71 -29.73
C PHE A 34 5.90 7.58 -28.47
N THR A 35 6.65 7.15 -27.46
CA THR A 35 6.67 7.77 -26.12
C THR A 35 6.97 9.25 -26.13
N SER A 36 6.28 10.01 -25.27
CA SER A 36 6.50 11.45 -25.07
C SER A 36 6.27 12.30 -26.34
N ASN A 37 5.24 11.96 -27.14
CA ASN A 37 4.81 12.76 -28.29
C ASN A 37 3.32 13.06 -28.28
N LYS A 38 2.94 14.15 -28.94
CA LYS A 38 1.55 14.39 -29.34
C LYS A 38 1.37 14.07 -30.82
N ILE A 39 0.66 12.99 -31.15
CA ILE A 39 0.44 12.52 -32.52
C ILE A 39 -0.98 12.86 -32.94
N ASN A 40 -1.14 13.80 -33.87
CA ASN A 40 -2.45 14.30 -34.28
C ASN A 40 -3.08 13.42 -35.37
N HIS A 41 -2.28 12.96 -36.32
CA HIS A 41 -2.70 12.03 -37.36
C HIS A 41 -1.65 10.95 -37.59
N PHE A 42 -2.09 9.72 -37.82
CA PHE A 42 -1.26 8.56 -38.10
C PHE A 42 -1.68 7.89 -39.41
N LEU A 43 -0.77 7.82 -40.38
CA LEU A 43 -1.01 7.21 -41.69
C LEU A 43 -0.05 6.04 -41.93
N THR A 44 -0.58 4.98 -42.54
CA THR A 44 0.17 3.78 -42.91
C THR A 44 -0.63 2.96 -43.92
N ASP A 45 0.04 2.28 -44.84
CA ASP A 45 -0.58 1.28 -45.72
C ASP A 45 -0.90 -0.02 -44.96
N ASN A 46 0.04 -0.42 -44.09
CA ASN A 46 0.00 -1.68 -43.34
C ASN A 46 1.02 -1.64 -42.19
N PHE A 47 0.55 -1.34 -40.98
CA PHE A 47 1.34 -1.33 -39.76
C PHE A 47 1.42 -2.72 -39.15
N ASP A 48 2.03 -3.66 -39.88
CA ASP A 48 2.16 -5.07 -39.49
C ASP A 48 3.01 -5.23 -38.21
N THR A 49 2.34 -5.22 -37.06
CA THR A 49 2.96 -5.47 -35.75
C THR A 49 2.82 -6.95 -35.34
N SER A 50 2.49 -7.84 -36.27
CA SER A 50 2.12 -9.21 -35.96
C SER A 50 3.27 -10.07 -35.44
N ASN A 51 4.53 -9.61 -35.58
CA ASN A 51 5.73 -10.25 -35.01
C ASN A 51 6.27 -9.55 -33.75
N VAL A 52 5.59 -8.51 -33.27
CA VAL A 52 6.01 -7.74 -32.09
C VAL A 52 5.68 -8.54 -30.84
N GLU A 53 6.69 -8.69 -29.98
CA GLU A 53 6.61 -9.42 -28.71
C GLU A 53 6.60 -8.45 -27.50
N ASP A 54 7.05 -7.20 -27.69
CA ASP A 54 7.21 -6.18 -26.63
C ASP A 54 6.69 -4.82 -27.11
N MET A 55 5.61 -4.33 -26.48
CA MET A 55 5.01 -3.01 -26.68
C MET A 55 5.05 -2.17 -25.38
N SER A 56 5.94 -2.50 -24.45
CA SER A 56 6.05 -1.75 -23.20
C SER A 56 6.37 -0.27 -23.46
N PHE A 57 5.75 0.63 -22.70
CA PHE A 57 5.87 2.09 -22.88
C PHE A 57 5.48 2.65 -24.26
N MET A 58 4.99 1.84 -25.21
CA MET A 58 4.84 2.24 -26.62
C MET A 58 4.10 3.58 -26.82
N LEU A 59 3.05 3.84 -26.03
CA LEU A 59 2.24 5.06 -26.03
C LEU A 59 2.32 5.81 -24.69
N CYS A 60 3.40 5.61 -23.92
CA CYS A 60 3.61 6.27 -22.64
C CYS A 60 3.78 7.79 -22.82
N ASN A 61 3.13 8.58 -21.96
CA ASN A 61 3.14 10.04 -21.99
C ASN A 61 2.82 10.61 -23.39
N THR A 62 1.90 9.97 -24.11
CA THR A 62 1.48 10.44 -25.44
C THR A 62 0.14 11.14 -25.41
N ALA A 63 -0.08 12.03 -26.38
CA ALA A 63 -1.34 12.76 -26.56
C ALA A 63 -1.80 12.65 -28.02
N THR A 64 -3.10 12.87 -28.25
CA THR A 64 -3.66 13.01 -29.61
C THR A 64 -4.64 14.19 -29.62
N ASN A 65 -4.89 14.80 -30.78
CA ASN A 65 -5.87 15.89 -30.89
C ASN A 65 -7.31 15.41 -30.67
N ASN A 66 -7.61 14.16 -31.05
CA ASN A 66 -8.95 13.59 -30.95
C ASN A 66 -9.25 13.03 -29.56
N GLY A 67 -8.26 12.93 -28.67
CA GLY A 67 -8.45 12.43 -27.31
C GLY A 67 -8.63 10.92 -27.22
N ASP A 68 -8.22 10.17 -28.25
CA ASP A 68 -8.21 8.71 -28.32
C ASP A 68 -7.05 8.19 -29.20
N TYR A 69 -6.82 6.88 -29.21
CA TYR A 69 -5.80 6.21 -30.04
C TYR A 69 -6.38 5.42 -31.22
N SER A 70 -7.60 5.72 -31.66
CA SER A 70 -8.29 4.93 -32.68
C SER A 70 -7.54 4.85 -34.01
N GLU A 71 -6.89 5.92 -34.46
CA GLU A 71 -6.07 5.92 -35.69
C GLU A 71 -4.89 4.94 -35.61
N ILE A 72 -4.31 4.75 -34.42
CA ILE A 72 -3.17 3.86 -34.20
C ILE A 72 -3.64 2.42 -33.96
N LEU A 73 -4.56 2.22 -33.02
CA LEU A 73 -4.99 0.88 -32.58
C LEU A 73 -5.87 0.16 -33.61
N ASN A 74 -6.52 0.91 -34.51
CA ASN A 74 -7.29 0.34 -35.62
C ASN A 74 -6.55 0.46 -36.95
N ALA A 75 -5.28 0.87 -36.96
CA ALA A 75 -4.49 0.94 -38.19
C ALA A 75 -4.46 -0.43 -38.88
N PRO A 76 -4.57 -0.49 -40.23
CA PRO A 76 -4.47 -1.75 -40.96
C PRO A 76 -3.18 -2.50 -40.58
N GLY A 77 -3.28 -3.78 -40.23
CA GLY A 77 -2.13 -4.60 -39.83
C GLY A 77 -1.73 -4.52 -38.35
N PHE A 78 -2.27 -3.57 -37.57
CA PHE A 78 -2.01 -3.51 -36.14
C PHE A 78 -2.54 -4.78 -35.47
N SER A 79 -1.67 -5.44 -34.72
CA SER A 79 -1.94 -6.72 -34.08
C SER A 79 -1.15 -6.83 -32.78
N THR A 80 -1.81 -7.32 -31.75
CA THR A 80 -1.22 -7.61 -30.43
C THR A 80 -1.02 -9.10 -30.19
N LYS A 81 -1.35 -9.95 -31.19
CA LYS A 81 -1.45 -11.41 -31.02
C LYS A 81 -0.22 -12.09 -30.42
N ASN A 82 0.98 -11.56 -30.68
CA ASN A 82 2.25 -12.11 -30.23
C ASN A 82 2.90 -11.31 -29.10
N VAL A 83 2.25 -10.25 -28.64
CA VAL A 83 2.75 -9.36 -27.61
C VAL A 83 2.66 -10.07 -26.26
N LYS A 84 3.78 -10.10 -25.54
CA LYS A 84 3.89 -10.65 -24.18
C LYS A 84 3.94 -9.56 -23.13
N ASN A 85 4.60 -8.44 -23.43
CA ASN A 85 4.77 -7.33 -22.50
C ASN A 85 4.01 -6.08 -23.01
N MET A 86 3.02 -5.64 -22.23
CA MET A 86 2.29 -4.37 -22.41
C MET A 86 2.41 -3.45 -21.20
N SER A 87 3.38 -3.70 -20.32
CA SER A 87 3.62 -2.87 -19.15
C SER A 87 3.85 -1.41 -19.57
N ASN A 88 3.28 -0.47 -18.80
CA ASN A 88 3.38 0.98 -19.04
C ASN A 88 2.91 1.47 -20.43
N MET A 89 2.26 0.64 -21.26
CA MET A 89 1.99 0.98 -22.67
C MET A 89 1.27 2.32 -22.84
N PHE A 90 0.30 2.65 -21.97
CA PHE A 90 -0.45 3.91 -21.95
C PHE A 90 -0.25 4.69 -20.65
N ARG A 91 0.85 4.45 -19.94
CA ARG A 91 1.16 5.19 -18.72
C ARG A 91 1.26 6.68 -19.04
N GLU A 92 0.70 7.54 -18.19
CA GLU A 92 0.71 9.00 -18.36
C GLU A 92 0.07 9.50 -19.67
N ALA A 93 -0.68 8.63 -20.37
CA ALA A 93 -1.37 8.98 -21.59
C ALA A 93 -2.35 10.14 -21.37
N GLN A 94 -2.29 11.13 -22.25
CA GLN A 94 -3.08 12.36 -22.19
C GLN A 94 -4.33 12.28 -23.09
N VAL A 95 -4.87 11.08 -23.28
CA VAL A 95 -6.14 10.83 -23.96
C VAL A 95 -7.26 10.66 -22.93
N THR A 96 -8.50 10.96 -23.33
CA THR A 96 -9.68 10.88 -22.44
C THR A 96 -10.44 9.57 -22.62
N SER A 97 -10.29 8.91 -23.76
CA SER A 97 -10.92 7.62 -24.02
C SER A 97 -9.94 6.60 -24.59
N LEU A 98 -10.11 5.34 -24.18
CA LEU A 98 -9.34 4.21 -24.69
C LEU A 98 -10.26 3.04 -24.98
N ASN A 99 -10.23 2.55 -26.21
CA ASN A 99 -10.95 1.35 -26.61
C ASN A 99 -9.95 0.23 -26.91
N LEU A 100 -9.96 -0.82 -26.08
CA LEU A 100 -9.15 -2.03 -26.28
C LEU A 100 -9.99 -3.21 -26.81
N SER A 101 -11.29 -3.00 -27.07
CA SER A 101 -12.15 -4.07 -27.60
C SER A 101 -11.64 -4.54 -28.96
N GLY A 102 -11.56 -5.86 -29.15
CA GLY A 102 -11.12 -6.46 -30.41
C GLY A 102 -9.61 -6.66 -30.55
N LEU A 103 -8.80 -6.18 -29.61
CA LEU A 103 -7.39 -6.53 -29.52
C LEU A 103 -7.21 -7.95 -28.95
N ASP A 104 -6.14 -8.63 -29.36
CA ASP A 104 -5.82 -9.99 -28.94
C ASP A 104 -4.78 -9.98 -27.82
N PHE A 105 -5.19 -10.30 -26.59
CA PHE A 105 -4.33 -10.33 -25.41
C PHE A 105 -4.01 -11.78 -24.97
N SER A 106 -4.24 -12.77 -25.84
CA SER A 106 -4.06 -14.20 -25.54
C SER A 106 -2.64 -14.58 -25.13
N ASN A 107 -1.64 -13.77 -25.52
CA ASN A 107 -0.24 -13.96 -25.20
C ASN A 107 0.35 -12.93 -24.22
N VAL A 108 -0.44 -11.94 -23.78
CA VAL A 108 0.04 -10.91 -22.86
C VAL A 108 0.20 -11.52 -21.46
N GLU A 109 1.38 -11.33 -20.87
CA GLU A 109 1.77 -11.84 -19.55
C GLU A 109 1.84 -10.71 -18.51
N ASP A 110 2.15 -9.48 -18.95
CA ASP A 110 2.38 -8.31 -18.08
C ASP A 110 1.59 -7.08 -18.59
N MET A 111 0.70 -6.57 -17.73
CA MET A 111 -0.07 -5.34 -17.90
C MET A 111 0.20 -4.33 -16.76
N SER A 112 1.30 -4.50 -16.03
CA SER A 112 1.68 -3.62 -14.92
C SER A 112 1.83 -2.17 -15.40
N HIS A 113 1.33 -1.23 -14.60
CA HIS A 113 1.36 0.21 -14.87
C HIS A 113 0.72 0.65 -16.21
N MET A 114 0.02 -0.24 -16.94
CA MET A 114 -0.35 -0.02 -18.33
C MET A 114 -1.19 1.25 -18.54
N LEU A 115 -2.08 1.61 -17.61
CA LEU A 115 -2.90 2.83 -17.68
C LEU A 115 -2.55 3.85 -16.56
N GLN A 116 -1.46 3.62 -15.83
CA GLN A 116 -1.10 4.42 -14.65
C GLN A 116 -1.04 5.90 -14.98
N THR A 117 -1.62 6.75 -14.12
CA THR A 117 -1.61 8.22 -14.20
C THR A 117 -2.09 8.79 -15.54
N SER A 118 -2.89 8.03 -16.30
CA SER A 118 -3.50 8.50 -17.54
C SER A 118 -4.69 9.42 -17.30
N TYR A 119 -5.02 10.23 -18.30
CA TYR A 119 -6.12 11.19 -18.28
C TYR A 119 -7.48 10.55 -18.63
N LEU A 120 -7.52 9.21 -18.66
CA LEU A 120 -8.68 8.44 -19.07
C LEU A 120 -9.88 8.71 -18.17
N THR A 121 -10.97 9.12 -18.80
CA THR A 121 -12.31 9.21 -18.20
C THR A 121 -13.25 8.13 -18.74
N SER A 122 -12.87 7.46 -19.83
CA SER A 122 -13.61 6.36 -20.46
C SER A 122 -12.67 5.24 -20.88
N LEU A 123 -13.07 3.99 -20.62
CA LEU A 123 -12.32 2.79 -20.96
C LEU A 123 -13.30 1.73 -21.48
N ASN A 124 -12.95 1.05 -22.57
CA ASN A 124 -13.71 -0.08 -23.09
C ASN A 124 -12.81 -1.34 -23.14
N LEU A 125 -13.19 -2.35 -22.35
CA LEU A 125 -12.51 -3.65 -22.24
C LEU A 125 -13.38 -4.80 -22.76
N THR A 126 -14.50 -4.51 -23.42
CA THR A 126 -15.49 -5.51 -23.83
C THR A 126 -14.85 -6.58 -24.72
N GLY A 127 -15.02 -7.85 -24.34
CA GLY A 127 -14.52 -9.00 -25.09
C GLY A 127 -13.01 -9.24 -24.98
N LEU A 128 -12.29 -8.46 -24.16
CA LEU A 128 -10.85 -8.63 -23.97
C LEU A 128 -10.56 -9.87 -23.13
N HIS A 129 -9.76 -10.80 -23.67
CA HIS A 129 -9.40 -12.04 -23.00
C HIS A 129 -7.91 -12.03 -22.62
N ILE A 130 -7.62 -12.22 -21.33
CA ILE A 130 -6.26 -12.06 -20.75
C ILE A 130 -5.75 -13.34 -20.06
N PRO A 131 -5.77 -14.51 -20.72
CA PRO A 131 -5.58 -15.80 -20.06
C PRO A 131 -4.19 -16.01 -19.47
N LYS A 132 -3.19 -15.22 -19.85
CA LYS A 132 -1.81 -15.37 -19.38
C LYS A 132 -1.33 -14.22 -18.49
N VAL A 133 -2.15 -13.19 -18.26
CA VAL A 133 -1.74 -12.02 -17.49
C VAL A 133 -1.58 -12.41 -16.04
N LYS A 134 -0.36 -12.21 -15.51
CA LYS A 134 -0.01 -12.48 -14.11
C LYS A 134 0.12 -11.20 -13.30
N ASP A 135 0.53 -10.10 -13.92
CA ASP A 135 0.79 -8.84 -13.26
C ASP A 135 -0.14 -7.72 -13.78
N MET A 136 -0.94 -7.17 -12.87
CA MET A 136 -1.78 -5.99 -13.06
C MET A 136 -1.48 -4.91 -12.01
N SER A 137 -0.27 -4.92 -11.45
CA SER A 137 0.15 -3.91 -10.49
C SER A 137 0.04 -2.50 -11.08
N TYR A 138 -0.52 -1.57 -10.31
CA TYR A 138 -0.78 -0.18 -10.72
C TYR A 138 -1.55 -0.01 -12.04
N PHE A 139 -2.28 -1.05 -12.51
CA PHE A 139 -2.91 -1.06 -13.83
C PHE A 139 -3.75 0.21 -14.11
N VAL A 140 -4.57 0.63 -13.15
CA VAL A 140 -5.43 1.84 -13.22
C VAL A 140 -5.10 2.89 -12.17
N ALA A 141 -3.92 2.80 -11.55
CA ALA A 141 -3.47 3.74 -10.53
C ALA A 141 -3.49 5.18 -11.06
N GLY A 142 -4.00 6.13 -10.30
CA GLY A 142 -3.99 7.55 -10.67
C GLY A 142 -4.82 7.93 -11.92
N THR A 143 -5.64 7.01 -12.46
CA THR A 143 -6.53 7.34 -13.59
C THR A 143 -7.67 8.28 -13.16
N ARG A 144 -8.35 8.88 -14.14
CA ARG A 144 -9.49 9.80 -13.93
C ARG A 144 -10.85 9.14 -14.18
N LEU A 145 -10.90 7.80 -14.17
CA LEU A 145 -12.14 7.06 -14.31
C LEU A 145 -13.09 7.39 -13.14
N SER A 146 -14.36 7.60 -13.45
CA SER A 146 -15.42 7.78 -12.45
C SER A 146 -16.08 6.47 -12.04
N ASP A 147 -15.91 5.41 -12.83
CA ASP A 147 -16.45 4.08 -12.57
C ASP A 147 -15.40 3.00 -12.94
N TYR A 148 -15.11 2.12 -11.98
CA TYR A 148 -14.16 1.02 -12.13
C TYR A 148 -14.84 -0.32 -12.40
N SER A 149 -16.19 -0.36 -12.45
CA SER A 149 -16.97 -1.57 -12.77
C SER A 149 -16.61 -2.17 -14.14
N VAL A 150 -16.09 -1.34 -15.06
CA VAL A 150 -15.55 -1.77 -16.36
C VAL A 150 -14.53 -2.90 -16.25
N LEU A 151 -13.78 -2.98 -15.14
CA LEU A 151 -12.77 -4.01 -14.92
C LEU A 151 -13.37 -5.41 -14.73
N ALA A 152 -14.66 -5.51 -14.38
CA ALA A 152 -15.37 -6.79 -14.30
C ALA A 152 -15.53 -7.49 -15.66
N ALA A 153 -15.21 -6.81 -16.77
CA ALA A 153 -15.15 -7.44 -18.09
C ALA A 153 -13.96 -8.40 -18.25
N LEU A 154 -12.95 -8.32 -17.36
CA LEU A 154 -11.73 -9.13 -17.43
C LEU A 154 -11.86 -10.40 -16.58
N ASP A 155 -11.43 -11.53 -17.14
CA ASP A 155 -11.15 -12.73 -16.35
C ASP A 155 -9.77 -12.62 -15.69
N THR A 156 -9.75 -12.17 -14.43
CA THR A 156 -8.51 -11.99 -13.65
C THR A 156 -8.10 -13.24 -12.87
N SER A 157 -8.64 -14.42 -13.19
CA SER A 157 -8.37 -15.67 -12.45
C SER A 157 -6.90 -16.08 -12.41
N ASN A 158 -6.08 -15.67 -13.37
CA ASN A 158 -4.64 -15.96 -13.42
C ASN A 158 -3.75 -14.83 -12.90
N VAL A 159 -4.34 -13.71 -12.45
CA VAL A 159 -3.60 -12.55 -11.96
C VAL A 159 -3.11 -12.84 -10.55
N GLU A 160 -1.78 -12.79 -10.37
CA GLU A 160 -1.10 -13.08 -9.11
C GLU A 160 -0.76 -11.78 -8.35
N ASN A 161 -0.49 -10.69 -9.07
CA ASN A 161 -0.10 -9.40 -8.52
C ASN A 161 -1.10 -8.29 -8.88
N MET A 162 -1.72 -7.67 -7.86
CA MET A 162 -2.59 -6.49 -7.98
C MET A 162 -2.11 -5.34 -7.08
N SER A 163 -0.82 -5.31 -6.74
CA SER A 163 -0.27 -4.25 -5.90
C SER A 163 -0.50 -2.87 -6.52
N GLY A 164 -0.94 -1.89 -5.73
CA GLY A 164 -1.13 -0.52 -6.22
C GLY A 164 -2.24 -0.32 -7.24
N MET A 165 -3.03 -1.34 -7.59
CA MET A 165 -3.97 -1.29 -8.72
C MET A 165 -4.94 -0.10 -8.66
N PHE A 166 -5.38 0.29 -7.45
CA PHE A 166 -6.29 1.41 -7.19
C PHE A 166 -5.63 2.51 -6.33
N SER A 167 -4.31 2.66 -6.40
CA SER A 167 -3.59 3.74 -5.71
C SER A 167 -3.85 5.09 -6.38
N THR A 168 -3.67 6.18 -5.61
CA THR A 168 -3.66 7.58 -6.09
C THR A 168 -4.90 8.03 -6.87
N ILE A 169 -6.07 7.42 -6.64
CA ILE A 169 -7.33 7.81 -7.27
C ILE A 169 -7.96 8.99 -6.53
N TYR A 170 -8.21 10.08 -7.26
CA TYR A 170 -8.75 11.34 -6.70
C TYR A 170 -10.17 11.68 -7.17
N GLY A 171 -10.62 11.10 -8.28
CA GLY A 171 -11.90 11.42 -8.92
C GLY A 171 -13.12 10.69 -8.35
N VAL A 172 -12.93 9.77 -7.40
CA VAL A 172 -13.99 8.94 -6.82
C VAL A 172 -14.00 9.14 -5.32
N SER A 173 -15.17 9.43 -4.74
CA SER A 173 -15.34 9.58 -3.29
C SER A 173 -15.89 8.31 -2.63
N HIS A 174 -16.90 7.68 -3.23
CA HIS A 174 -17.43 6.39 -2.84
C HIS A 174 -16.93 5.31 -3.79
N PHE A 175 -15.94 4.54 -3.34
CA PHE A 175 -15.33 3.49 -4.16
C PHE A 175 -16.06 2.17 -3.98
N ILE A 176 -16.48 1.54 -5.08
CA ILE A 176 -17.03 0.19 -5.08
C ILE A 176 -16.00 -0.71 -5.73
N PHE A 177 -15.56 -1.75 -5.01
CA PHE A 177 -14.62 -2.72 -5.54
C PHE A 177 -15.26 -3.44 -6.75
N PRO A 178 -14.61 -3.46 -7.93
CA PRO A 178 -15.18 -4.13 -9.08
C PRO A 178 -15.24 -5.64 -8.84
N ASN A 179 -16.24 -6.30 -9.41
CA ASN A 179 -16.42 -7.74 -9.26
C ASN A 179 -15.41 -8.53 -10.11
N ILE A 180 -14.14 -8.51 -9.70
CA ILE A 180 -13.02 -9.20 -10.34
C ILE A 180 -12.59 -10.41 -9.50
N ASN A 181 -12.02 -11.41 -10.17
CA ASN A 181 -11.54 -12.63 -9.52
C ASN A 181 -10.18 -12.40 -8.86
N MET A 182 -10.11 -12.58 -7.54
CA MET A 182 -8.85 -12.47 -6.76
C MET A 182 -8.32 -13.81 -6.24
N SER A 183 -8.83 -14.93 -6.77
CA SER A 183 -8.48 -16.27 -6.27
C SER A 183 -7.00 -16.63 -6.44
N SER A 184 -6.26 -16.01 -7.36
CA SER A 184 -4.82 -16.23 -7.51
C SER A 184 -3.95 -15.11 -6.92
N VAL A 185 -4.58 -14.03 -6.45
CA VAL A 185 -3.86 -12.82 -6.01
C VAL A 185 -3.16 -13.09 -4.69
N ASN A 186 -1.83 -12.99 -4.71
CA ASN A 186 -0.99 -13.13 -3.53
C ASN A 186 -0.38 -11.80 -3.05
N ASN A 187 -0.38 -10.78 -3.91
CA ASN A 187 0.13 -9.45 -3.58
C ASN A 187 -0.94 -8.36 -3.79
N MET A 188 -1.28 -7.67 -2.71
CA MET A 188 -2.14 -6.47 -2.71
C MET A 188 -1.48 -5.30 -1.97
N SER A 189 -0.15 -5.28 -1.91
CA SER A 189 0.56 -4.15 -1.32
C SER A 189 0.15 -2.86 -2.02
N GLU A 190 0.00 -1.77 -1.26
CA GLU A 190 -0.36 -0.44 -1.79
C GLU A 190 -1.69 -0.37 -2.57
N MET A 191 -2.54 -1.41 -2.53
CA MET A 191 -3.71 -1.53 -3.42
C MET A 191 -4.58 -0.26 -3.50
N PHE A 192 -4.78 0.45 -2.38
CA PHE A 192 -5.56 1.70 -2.31
C PHE A 192 -4.73 2.89 -1.78
N ASP A 193 -3.39 2.78 -1.78
CA ASP A 193 -2.50 3.79 -1.20
C ASP A 193 -2.75 5.18 -1.78
N MET A 194 -2.76 6.19 -0.90
CA MET A 194 -2.94 7.62 -1.25
C MET A 194 -4.27 8.01 -1.93
N SER A 195 -5.19 7.08 -2.16
CA SER A 195 -6.50 7.37 -2.77
C SER A 195 -7.41 8.20 -1.85
N LYS A 196 -8.29 9.00 -2.45
CA LYS A 196 -9.15 9.99 -1.76
C LYS A 196 -10.58 9.48 -1.54
N PHE A 197 -10.73 8.19 -1.32
CA PHE A 197 -12.02 7.58 -1.00
C PHE A 197 -12.47 8.01 0.40
N SER A 198 -13.66 8.58 0.51
CA SER A 198 -14.31 8.88 1.79
C SER A 198 -15.05 7.67 2.36
N SER A 199 -15.42 6.72 1.48
CA SER A 199 -16.05 5.45 1.82
C SER A 199 -15.74 4.39 0.75
N MET A 200 -15.83 3.12 1.15
CA MET A 200 -15.52 1.98 0.28
C MET A 200 -16.50 0.84 0.51
N ASP A 201 -16.98 0.23 -0.57
CA ASP A 201 -17.60 -1.10 -0.55
C ASP A 201 -16.57 -2.13 -1.02
N LEU A 202 -16.13 -2.97 -0.09
CA LEU A 202 -15.14 -4.02 -0.30
C LEU A 202 -15.76 -5.42 -0.19
N THR A 203 -17.08 -5.57 -0.25
CA THR A 203 -17.76 -6.85 -0.03
C THR A 203 -17.34 -7.95 -1.01
N ALA A 204 -17.04 -7.58 -2.25
CA ALA A 204 -16.61 -8.50 -3.31
C ALA A 204 -15.13 -8.95 -3.21
N ILE A 205 -14.32 -8.34 -2.34
CA ILE A 205 -12.89 -8.63 -2.28
C ILE A 205 -12.63 -10.02 -1.66
N ASN A 206 -11.78 -10.83 -2.30
CA ASN A 206 -11.33 -12.11 -1.75
C ASN A 206 -9.84 -12.05 -1.44
N THR A 207 -9.50 -12.03 -0.15
CA THR A 207 -8.11 -11.93 0.33
C THR A 207 -7.53 -13.26 0.82
N SER A 208 -8.20 -14.39 0.57
CA SER A 208 -7.80 -15.69 1.12
C SER A 208 -6.39 -16.15 0.75
N ASN A 209 -5.88 -15.77 -0.43
CA ASN A 209 -4.54 -16.17 -0.90
C ASN A 209 -3.51 -15.05 -0.79
N VAL A 210 -3.89 -13.89 -0.24
CA VAL A 210 -3.00 -12.75 -0.09
C VAL A 210 -1.94 -13.03 0.96
N VAL A 211 -0.69 -12.76 0.59
CA VAL A 211 0.51 -12.88 1.43
C VAL A 211 1.04 -11.50 1.84
N ASP A 212 0.95 -10.50 0.96
CA ASP A 212 1.40 -9.12 1.24
C ASP A 212 0.23 -8.11 1.18
N MET A 213 0.00 -7.43 2.30
CA MET A 213 -0.96 -6.31 2.46
C MET A 213 -0.27 -5.02 2.93
N SER A 214 1.05 -4.95 2.80
CA SER A 214 1.81 -3.77 3.22
C SER A 214 1.29 -2.53 2.51
N ARG A 215 1.13 -1.45 3.26
CA ARG A 215 0.67 -0.15 2.75
C ARG A 215 -0.69 -0.17 2.01
N ALA A 216 -1.49 -1.24 2.09
CA ALA A 216 -2.71 -1.38 1.28
C ALA A 216 -3.72 -0.23 1.45
N PHE A 217 -3.76 0.41 2.62
CA PHE A 217 -4.61 1.58 2.94
C PHE A 217 -3.78 2.74 3.52
N ALA A 218 -2.50 2.81 3.17
CA ALA A 218 -1.64 3.89 3.59
C ALA A 218 -2.13 5.22 2.98
N CYS A 219 -1.92 6.30 3.71
CA CYS A 219 -2.06 7.67 3.19
C CYS A 219 -3.45 8.08 2.68
N MET A 220 -4.48 7.29 2.97
CA MET A 220 -5.87 7.61 2.63
C MET A 220 -6.41 8.72 3.55
N SER A 221 -6.34 9.98 3.11
CA SER A 221 -6.69 11.14 3.94
C SER A 221 -8.19 11.38 4.11
N GLU A 222 -9.02 10.85 3.20
CA GLU A 222 -10.47 11.12 3.20
C GLU A 222 -11.28 10.07 3.97
N LEU A 223 -10.68 8.92 4.25
CA LEU A 223 -11.35 7.79 4.86
C LEU A 223 -11.65 8.08 6.34
N THR A 224 -12.92 8.00 6.71
CA THR A 224 -13.37 8.23 8.10
C THR A 224 -13.57 6.94 8.88
N ASN A 225 -14.08 5.91 8.19
CA ASN A 225 -14.44 4.62 8.76
C ASN A 225 -14.07 3.54 7.76
N LEU A 226 -13.59 2.40 8.25
CA LEU A 226 -13.29 1.25 7.41
C LEU A 226 -13.65 -0.06 8.12
N ASP A 227 -14.45 -0.88 7.43
CA ASP A 227 -14.84 -2.20 7.92
C ASP A 227 -14.17 -3.28 7.07
N LEU A 228 -13.27 -4.05 7.68
CA LEU A 228 -12.50 -5.11 7.02
C LEU A 228 -12.79 -6.49 7.63
N ARG A 229 -13.95 -6.66 8.28
CA ARG A 229 -14.33 -7.94 8.90
C ARG A 229 -14.46 -9.10 7.90
N ASN A 230 -14.59 -8.81 6.61
CA ASN A 230 -14.67 -9.81 5.54
C ASN A 230 -13.30 -10.28 5.03
N PHE A 231 -12.20 -9.64 5.45
CA PHE A 231 -10.86 -10.00 4.99
C PHE A 231 -10.40 -11.31 5.65
N ARG A 232 -9.85 -12.23 4.85
CA ARG A 232 -9.27 -13.50 5.30
C ARG A 232 -7.75 -13.39 5.36
N THR A 233 -7.20 -13.04 6.52
CA THR A 233 -5.78 -12.70 6.67
C THR A 233 -4.85 -13.85 7.06
N HIS A 234 -5.37 -15.08 7.16
CA HIS A 234 -4.62 -16.26 7.62
C HIS A 234 -3.34 -16.57 6.84
N ASN A 235 -3.19 -16.13 5.59
CA ASN A 235 -1.97 -16.33 4.78
C ASN A 235 -1.04 -15.11 4.74
N VAL A 236 -1.47 -13.98 5.31
CA VAL A 236 -0.72 -12.73 5.26
C VAL A 236 0.52 -12.83 6.12
N LYS A 237 1.66 -12.44 5.55
CA LYS A 237 2.97 -12.35 6.22
C LYS A 237 3.39 -10.91 6.49
N ASN A 238 2.98 -9.98 5.63
CA ASN A 238 3.40 -8.58 5.71
C ASN A 238 2.19 -7.64 5.82
N MET A 239 2.13 -6.89 6.92
CA MET A 239 1.15 -5.83 7.18
C MET A 239 1.83 -4.49 7.46
N SER A 240 3.10 -4.33 7.09
CA SER A 240 3.84 -3.12 7.41
C SER A 240 3.19 -1.89 6.78
N GLU A 241 3.09 -0.81 7.56
CA GLU A 241 2.54 0.47 7.11
C GLU A 241 1.10 0.41 6.56
N MET A 242 0.34 -0.68 6.77
CA MET A 242 -0.96 -0.92 6.14
C MET A 242 -1.97 0.23 6.30
N PHE A 243 -1.99 0.88 7.47
CA PHE A 243 -2.82 2.05 7.77
C PHE A 243 -1.99 3.27 8.15
N SER A 244 -0.74 3.35 7.69
CA SER A 244 0.12 4.49 7.97
C SER A 244 -0.45 5.79 7.39
N ARG A 245 -0.20 6.93 8.05
CA ARG A 245 -0.53 8.28 7.56
C ARG A 245 0.70 9.07 7.16
N LYS A 246 1.86 8.46 7.31
CA LYS A 246 3.14 9.06 6.96
C LYS A 246 4.10 8.00 6.44
N SER A 247 4.65 8.19 5.26
CA SER A 247 5.69 7.32 4.72
C SER A 247 6.97 8.11 4.54
N SER A 248 8.11 7.44 4.74
CA SER A 248 9.42 8.02 4.44
C SER A 248 9.71 8.02 2.94
N PHE A 249 9.05 7.17 2.15
CA PHE A 249 9.23 7.06 0.70
C PHE A 249 8.10 6.22 0.06
N THR A 250 7.57 6.64 -1.08
CA THR A 250 6.74 5.83 -2.02
C THR A 250 7.16 6.17 -3.44
N ASP A 251 6.76 5.35 -4.42
CA ASP A 251 7.00 5.63 -5.85
C ASP A 251 6.33 6.95 -6.32
N PHE A 252 5.36 7.45 -5.55
CA PHE A 252 4.67 8.73 -5.79
C PHE A 252 5.20 9.88 -4.89
N GLY A 253 6.30 9.66 -4.17
CA GLY A 253 6.94 10.64 -3.28
C GLY A 253 6.69 10.40 -1.79
N THR A 254 6.97 11.38 -0.95
CA THR A 254 6.69 11.28 0.49
C THR A 254 5.21 11.53 0.74
N CYS A 255 4.57 10.66 1.52
CA CYS A 255 3.25 10.95 2.05
C CYS A 255 3.37 11.45 3.50
N ASP A 256 2.70 12.56 3.79
CA ASP A 256 2.39 13.00 5.16
C ASP A 256 0.99 13.59 5.16
N VAL A 257 0.00 12.77 5.54
CA VAL A 257 -1.40 13.19 5.70
C VAL A 257 -1.78 13.35 7.16
N THR A 258 -0.81 13.41 8.08
CA THR A 258 -1.04 13.42 9.53
C THR A 258 -1.98 14.54 10.00
N ILE A 259 -1.84 15.74 9.41
CA ILE A 259 -2.67 16.91 9.76
C ILE A 259 -4.11 16.76 9.23
N ASN A 260 -4.26 16.10 8.09
CA ASN A 260 -5.53 15.94 7.37
C ASN A 260 -6.13 14.55 7.56
N ASP A 261 -5.57 13.71 8.44
CA ASP A 261 -6.10 12.39 8.73
C ASP A 261 -7.55 12.52 9.23
N LYS A 262 -8.40 11.59 8.80
CA LYS A 262 -9.82 11.53 9.14
C LYS A 262 -10.23 10.17 9.69
N LEU A 263 -9.36 9.16 9.69
CA LEU A 263 -9.73 7.81 10.10
C LEU A 263 -10.02 7.77 11.61
N GLN A 264 -11.27 7.53 11.97
CA GLN A 264 -11.73 7.47 13.35
C GLN A 264 -12.00 6.04 13.83
N ASN A 265 -12.52 5.18 12.93
CA ASN A 265 -12.95 3.82 13.27
C ASN A 265 -12.43 2.80 12.25
N LEU A 266 -11.93 1.68 12.76
CA LEU A 266 -11.41 0.57 11.97
C LEU A 266 -11.88 -0.75 12.59
N ASN A 267 -12.55 -1.60 11.80
CA ASN A 267 -13.03 -2.90 12.28
C ASN A 267 -12.20 -4.05 11.68
N LEU A 268 -11.47 -4.75 12.56
CA LEU A 268 -10.54 -5.85 12.24
C LEU A 268 -10.92 -7.20 12.93
N SER A 269 -12.15 -7.31 13.45
CA SER A 269 -12.58 -8.33 14.41
C SER A 269 -12.42 -9.81 13.98
N ASN A 270 -12.31 -10.09 12.67
CA ASN A 270 -12.18 -11.46 12.14
C ASN A 270 -10.79 -11.80 11.60
N TRP A 271 -9.81 -10.92 11.86
CA TRP A 271 -8.48 -11.14 11.34
C TRP A 271 -7.78 -12.29 12.05
N ASP A 272 -7.07 -13.09 11.26
CA ASP A 272 -6.23 -14.18 11.70
C ASP A 272 -4.79 -13.86 11.32
N THR A 273 -4.03 -13.33 12.28
CA THR A 273 -2.67 -12.83 12.01
C THR A 273 -1.59 -13.85 12.32
N ARG A 274 -1.93 -15.14 12.46
CA ARG A 274 -1.00 -16.19 12.93
C ARG A 274 0.27 -16.31 12.10
N ASN A 275 0.23 -15.95 10.82
CA ASN A 275 1.36 -16.04 9.89
C ASN A 275 2.06 -14.70 9.65
N VAL A 276 1.60 -13.62 10.27
CA VAL A 276 2.18 -12.29 10.07
C VAL A 276 3.55 -12.24 10.75
N GLU A 277 4.56 -11.84 9.99
CA GLU A 277 5.95 -11.71 10.40
C GLU A 277 6.34 -10.24 10.61
N ASN A 278 5.69 -9.30 9.91
CA ASN A 278 5.98 -7.86 9.97
C ASN A 278 4.72 -7.01 10.17
N MET A 279 4.67 -6.28 11.28
CA MET A 279 3.63 -5.29 11.62
C MET A 279 4.22 -3.88 11.84
N SER A 280 5.45 -3.63 11.37
CA SER A 280 6.10 -2.33 11.54
C SER A 280 5.22 -1.20 10.99
N LYS A 281 5.10 -0.12 11.76
CA LYS A 281 4.37 1.10 11.41
C LYS A 281 2.92 0.91 10.94
N MET A 282 2.28 -0.22 11.29
CA MET A 282 0.94 -0.57 10.79
C MET A 282 -0.10 0.55 11.01
N PHE A 283 -0.04 1.28 12.12
CA PHE A 283 -0.90 2.42 12.44
C PHE A 283 -0.12 3.74 12.63
N TYR A 284 1.03 3.86 11.96
CA TYR A 284 1.92 5.01 12.13
C TYR A 284 1.24 6.33 11.76
N GLU A 285 1.29 7.31 12.67
CA GLU A 285 0.67 8.64 12.56
C GLU A 285 -0.84 8.63 12.29
N ALA A 286 -1.55 7.53 12.58
CA ALA A 286 -3.03 7.46 12.57
C ALA A 286 -3.63 8.29 13.71
N SER A 287 -3.51 9.61 13.58
CA SER A 287 -3.68 10.58 14.66
C SER A 287 -5.13 10.83 15.04
N LYS A 288 -6.09 10.45 14.19
CA LYS A 288 -7.54 10.54 14.49
C LYS A 288 -8.17 9.25 14.99
N LEU A 289 -7.48 8.11 14.88
CA LEU A 289 -8.01 6.84 15.35
C LEU A 289 -8.19 6.90 16.87
N THR A 290 -9.41 6.63 17.36
CA THR A 290 -9.72 6.84 18.79
C THR A 290 -9.70 5.55 19.61
N GLN A 291 -10.12 4.44 18.99
CA GLN A 291 -10.21 3.12 19.60
C GLN A 291 -9.71 2.06 18.63
N LEU A 292 -9.05 1.04 19.17
CA LEU A 292 -8.59 -0.10 18.41
C LEU A 292 -8.62 -1.37 19.27
N ASP A 293 -9.40 -2.34 18.85
CA ASP A 293 -9.43 -3.68 19.45
C ASP A 293 -8.63 -4.65 18.58
N LEU A 294 -7.52 -5.15 19.13
CA LEU A 294 -6.65 -6.15 18.49
C LEU A 294 -6.62 -7.45 19.28
N SER A 295 -7.62 -7.71 20.14
CA SER A 295 -7.67 -8.90 21.00
C SER A 295 -7.69 -10.24 20.24
N ASN A 296 -8.06 -10.23 18.95
CA ASN A 296 -8.02 -11.39 18.07
C ASN A 296 -6.65 -11.62 17.40
N PHE A 297 -5.70 -10.70 17.54
CA PHE A 297 -4.40 -10.81 16.87
C PHE A 297 -3.56 -11.88 17.56
N ASN A 298 -3.04 -12.81 16.76
CA ASN A 298 -1.96 -13.71 17.12
C ASN A 298 -0.65 -13.14 16.56
N THR A 299 0.24 -12.66 17.43
CA THR A 299 1.51 -12.05 17.03
C THR A 299 2.72 -12.96 17.24
N SER A 300 2.51 -14.25 17.53
CA SER A 300 3.59 -15.18 17.91
C SER A 300 4.68 -15.37 16.86
N ASN A 301 4.40 -15.05 15.60
CA ASN A 301 5.36 -15.07 14.49
C ASN A 301 5.93 -13.69 14.10
N VAL A 302 5.42 -12.61 14.71
CA VAL A 302 5.87 -11.26 14.39
C VAL A 302 7.29 -11.05 14.91
N THR A 303 8.16 -10.52 14.05
CA THR A 303 9.57 -10.21 14.38
C THR A 303 9.83 -8.71 14.44
N ASN A 304 9.00 -7.89 13.77
CA ASN A 304 9.15 -6.44 13.72
C ASN A 304 7.84 -5.72 14.06
N MET A 305 7.85 -4.93 15.14
CA MET A 305 6.76 -4.05 15.59
C MET A 305 7.21 -2.57 15.67
N SER A 306 8.33 -2.23 15.04
CA SER A 306 8.87 -0.87 15.07
C SER A 306 7.84 0.14 14.59
N GLY A 307 7.61 1.19 15.39
CA GLY A 307 6.69 2.28 15.09
C GLY A 307 5.21 1.90 14.96
N MET A 308 4.79 0.69 15.36
CA MET A 308 3.42 0.18 15.11
C MET A 308 2.30 1.15 15.50
N PHE A 309 2.44 1.85 16.63
CA PHE A 309 1.50 2.85 17.16
C PHE A 309 2.13 4.24 17.31
N ASN A 310 3.26 4.50 16.65
CA ASN A 310 3.95 5.78 16.74
C ASN A 310 3.05 6.91 16.21
N GLY A 311 2.92 8.01 16.95
CA GLY A 311 2.15 9.17 16.52
C GLY A 311 0.63 8.99 16.56
N THR A 312 0.12 7.90 17.14
CA THR A 312 -1.33 7.67 17.37
C THR A 312 -1.89 8.59 18.45
N ARG A 313 -1.98 9.88 18.14
CA ARG A 313 -2.31 10.96 19.10
C ARG A 313 -3.77 11.00 19.53
N GLY A 314 -4.68 10.40 18.78
CA GLY A 314 -6.09 10.27 19.12
C GLY A 314 -6.45 8.98 19.86
N LEU A 315 -5.55 8.00 19.83
CA LEU A 315 -5.85 6.64 20.28
C LEU A 315 -5.89 6.61 21.80
N THR A 316 -7.09 6.55 22.37
CA THR A 316 -7.31 6.54 23.82
C THR A 316 -7.65 5.16 24.36
N SER A 317 -8.14 4.24 23.53
CA SER A 317 -8.42 2.84 23.90
C SER A 317 -7.68 1.88 22.98
N LEU A 318 -6.82 1.04 23.54
CA LEU A 318 -6.05 0.03 22.80
C LEU A 318 -6.05 -1.30 23.58
N ASN A 319 -6.60 -2.35 22.97
CA ASN A 319 -6.51 -3.71 23.51
C ASN A 319 -5.45 -4.53 22.76
N ILE A 320 -4.34 -4.83 23.45
CA ILE A 320 -3.20 -5.63 22.96
C ILE A 320 -2.90 -6.82 23.88
N SER A 321 -3.87 -7.24 24.70
CA SER A 321 -3.70 -8.31 25.69
C SER A 321 -3.34 -9.67 25.09
N SER A 322 -3.68 -9.90 23.81
CA SER A 322 -3.36 -11.14 23.07
C SER A 322 -1.96 -11.18 22.49
N PHE A 323 -1.20 -10.07 22.55
CA PHE A 323 0.09 -9.99 21.87
C PHE A 323 1.09 -10.95 22.54
N ASP A 324 1.59 -11.89 21.75
CA ASP A 324 2.74 -12.73 22.03
C ASP A 324 3.95 -12.14 21.31
N THR A 325 4.86 -11.53 22.07
CA THR A 325 6.01 -10.82 21.50
C THR A 325 7.31 -11.62 21.54
N ARG A 326 7.26 -12.93 21.85
CA ARG A 326 8.47 -13.73 22.12
C ARG A 326 9.47 -13.79 20.97
N ARG A 327 9.03 -13.56 19.73
CA ARG A 327 9.86 -13.53 18.51
C ARG A 327 10.20 -12.11 18.03
N VAL A 328 9.66 -11.09 18.67
CA VAL A 328 9.90 -9.69 18.29
C VAL A 328 11.35 -9.32 18.61
N VAL A 329 12.03 -8.77 17.61
CA VAL A 329 13.43 -8.31 17.69
C VAL A 329 13.51 -6.79 17.74
N ASP A 330 12.58 -6.10 17.08
CA ASP A 330 12.54 -4.63 16.98
C ASP A 330 11.21 -4.04 17.46
N MET A 331 11.28 -3.22 18.53
CA MET A 331 10.19 -2.42 19.09
C MET A 331 10.51 -0.91 19.07
N THR A 332 11.45 -0.49 18.22
CA THR A 332 11.86 0.92 18.09
C THR A 332 10.63 1.80 17.92
N ALA A 333 10.52 2.81 18.79
CA ALA A 333 9.47 3.82 18.74
C ALA A 333 8.04 3.27 18.72
N MET A 334 7.78 2.03 19.16
CA MET A 334 6.47 1.37 19.02
C MET A 334 5.28 2.23 19.50
N PHE A 335 5.44 2.96 20.60
CA PHE A 335 4.44 3.88 21.18
C PHE A 335 4.93 5.34 21.24
N TYR A 336 5.95 5.70 20.46
CA TYR A 336 6.51 7.05 20.47
C TYR A 336 5.42 8.09 20.16
N MET A 337 5.30 9.11 21.02
CA MET A 337 4.30 10.20 20.90
C MET A 337 2.85 9.70 20.76
N SER A 338 2.56 8.47 21.19
CA SER A 338 1.20 7.93 21.27
C SER A 338 0.46 8.50 22.50
N MET A 339 -0.86 8.68 22.38
CA MET A 339 -1.70 9.07 23.51
C MET A 339 -2.46 7.89 24.15
N VAL A 340 -2.10 6.65 23.82
CA VAL A 340 -2.68 5.44 24.42
C VAL A 340 -2.59 5.51 25.93
N ASN A 341 -3.76 5.47 26.57
CA ASN A 341 -3.90 5.56 28.02
C ASN A 341 -5.15 4.87 28.59
N ASN A 342 -5.91 4.14 27.77
CA ASN A 342 -7.14 3.40 28.14
C ASN A 342 -8.15 4.20 28.99
N LEU A 343 -8.22 5.52 28.79
CA LEU A 343 -9.03 6.51 29.53
C LEU A 343 -8.66 6.66 31.03
N ASP A 344 -8.17 5.62 31.69
CA ASP A 344 -7.77 5.60 33.10
C ASP A 344 -6.31 6.03 33.34
N GLY A 345 -5.51 6.16 32.27
CA GLY A 345 -4.09 6.45 32.32
C GLY A 345 -3.20 5.23 32.21
N THR A 346 -3.73 4.05 31.84
CA THR A 346 -2.97 2.80 31.84
C THR A 346 -2.60 2.32 30.43
N LEU A 347 -1.47 1.62 30.34
CA LEU A 347 -1.12 0.77 29.22
C LEU A 347 -0.76 -0.61 29.79
N ASP A 348 -1.36 -1.67 29.25
CA ASP A 348 -1.07 -3.04 29.67
C ASP A 348 -0.17 -3.73 28.63
N VAL A 349 1.08 -3.99 29.01
CA VAL A 349 2.06 -4.77 28.25
C VAL A 349 2.46 -6.04 29.02
N SER A 350 1.64 -6.50 29.96
CA SER A 350 1.96 -7.66 30.80
C SER A 350 2.10 -8.98 30.03
N SER A 351 1.49 -9.07 28.84
CA SER A 351 1.65 -10.18 27.90
C SER A 351 2.98 -10.16 27.13
N PHE A 352 3.71 -9.03 27.12
CA PHE A 352 4.91 -8.89 26.32
C PHE A 352 6.05 -9.72 26.89
N ASP A 353 6.44 -10.76 26.14
CA ASP A 353 7.70 -11.47 26.31
C ASP A 353 8.78 -10.80 25.47
N THR A 354 9.67 -10.05 26.11
CA THR A 354 10.67 -9.22 25.41
C THR A 354 12.06 -9.84 25.40
N ARG A 355 12.20 -11.13 25.73
CA ARG A 355 13.50 -11.82 25.84
C ARG A 355 14.33 -11.80 24.56
N SER A 356 13.68 -11.72 23.41
CA SER A 356 14.32 -11.69 22.09
C SER A 356 14.57 -10.28 21.54
N VAL A 357 14.09 -9.23 22.21
CA VAL A 357 14.14 -7.86 21.70
C VAL A 357 15.55 -7.31 21.79
N ILE A 358 16.04 -6.77 20.69
CA ILE A 358 17.37 -6.15 20.56
C ILE A 358 17.25 -4.62 20.61
N ASN A 359 16.21 -4.04 20.00
CA ASN A 359 16.03 -2.59 19.90
C ASN A 359 14.70 -2.13 20.50
N MET A 360 14.77 -1.19 21.45
CA MET A 360 13.64 -0.51 22.10
C MET A 360 13.86 1.01 22.16
N ALA A 361 14.68 1.57 21.27
CA ALA A 361 14.93 3.01 21.24
C ALA A 361 13.62 3.78 21.14
N SER A 362 13.45 4.79 22.00
CA SER A 362 12.27 5.66 22.05
C SER A 362 10.90 4.95 22.19
N MET A 363 10.86 3.67 22.59
CA MET A 363 9.63 2.85 22.57
C MET A 363 8.42 3.53 23.22
N PHE A 364 8.60 4.16 24.38
CA PHE A 364 7.53 4.85 25.13
C PHE A 364 7.68 6.37 25.12
N SER A 365 8.66 6.94 24.40
CA SER A 365 9.00 8.35 24.53
C SER A 365 7.83 9.27 24.16
N GLY A 366 7.56 10.25 25.01
CA GLY A 366 6.50 11.25 24.85
C GLY A 366 5.10 10.75 25.16
N MET A 367 4.93 9.50 25.61
CA MET A 367 3.62 8.99 25.99
C MET A 367 3.00 9.78 27.15
N LYS A 368 1.66 9.92 27.11
CA LYS A 368 0.86 10.50 28.20
C LYS A 368 0.27 9.45 29.14
N VAL A 369 0.97 8.33 29.32
CA VAL A 369 0.58 7.24 30.22
C VAL A 369 0.93 7.57 31.68
N LYS A 370 0.07 7.15 32.61
CA LYS A 370 0.33 7.22 34.06
C LYS A 370 0.95 5.92 34.57
N THR A 371 0.40 4.78 34.15
CA THR A 371 0.83 3.45 34.62
C THR A 371 1.08 2.53 33.45
N ILE A 372 2.25 1.90 33.40
CA ILE A 372 2.49 0.80 32.47
C ILE A 372 2.48 -0.49 33.29
N TYR A 373 1.50 -1.36 33.03
CA TYR A 373 1.47 -2.69 33.63
C TYR A 373 2.38 -3.63 32.85
N ALA A 374 3.23 -4.35 33.57
CA ALA A 374 4.11 -5.36 33.00
C ALA A 374 4.13 -6.62 33.88
N SER A 375 4.69 -7.69 33.35
CA SER A 375 4.97 -8.93 34.08
C SER A 375 6.48 -9.20 34.10
N ASN A 376 6.89 -10.30 34.74
CA ASN A 376 8.28 -10.75 34.73
C ASN A 376 8.76 -11.24 33.34
N LEU A 377 7.89 -11.24 32.32
CA LEU A 377 8.26 -11.52 30.93
C LEU A 377 8.89 -10.31 30.23
N PHE A 378 8.74 -9.10 30.78
CA PHE A 378 9.38 -7.90 30.25
C PHE A 378 10.85 -7.83 30.69
N ILE A 379 11.73 -8.45 29.91
CA ILE A 379 13.17 -8.60 30.16
C ILE A 379 13.96 -7.80 29.12
N THR A 380 14.96 -7.02 29.56
CA THR A 380 15.75 -6.13 28.68
C THR A 380 17.24 -6.51 28.57
N ASN A 381 17.60 -7.73 28.96
CA ASN A 381 19.00 -8.18 28.99
C ASN A 381 19.65 -8.16 27.59
N GLN A 382 18.93 -8.58 26.54
CA GLN A 382 19.40 -8.60 25.15
C GLN A 382 19.33 -7.25 24.45
N VAL A 383 18.63 -6.25 25.03
CA VAL A 383 18.42 -4.95 24.40
C VAL A 383 19.74 -4.18 24.35
N ASN A 384 20.29 -3.94 23.16
CA ASN A 384 21.53 -3.17 22.97
C ASN A 384 21.27 -1.69 22.66
N ASN A 385 20.09 -1.36 22.16
CA ASN A 385 19.66 0.02 21.92
C ASN A 385 18.36 0.30 22.67
N SER A 386 18.44 1.19 23.65
CA SER A 386 17.29 1.67 24.43
C SER A 386 17.32 3.19 24.61
N ALA A 387 18.02 3.88 23.70
CA ALA A 387 18.18 5.32 23.76
C ALA A 387 16.81 6.00 23.84
N TYR A 388 16.66 6.91 24.80
CA TYR A 388 15.44 7.71 24.99
C TYR A 388 14.14 6.93 25.20
N MET A 389 14.16 5.63 25.53
CA MET A 389 12.97 4.79 25.74
C MET A 389 11.81 5.49 26.49
N PHE A 390 12.10 6.23 27.56
CA PHE A 390 11.10 6.93 28.39
C PHE A 390 11.17 8.47 28.32
N ALA A 391 11.92 9.04 27.37
CA ALA A 391 12.10 10.49 27.29
C ALA A 391 10.74 11.20 27.19
N GLY A 392 10.51 12.25 27.99
CA GLY A 392 9.27 13.03 27.95
C GLY A 392 8.02 12.34 28.55
N CYS A 393 8.16 11.19 29.22
CA CYS A 393 7.05 10.51 29.92
C CYS A 393 6.70 11.16 31.26
N PHE A 394 6.41 12.46 31.29
CA PHE A 394 6.28 13.23 32.55
C PHE A 394 5.15 12.76 33.49
N ARG A 395 4.19 11.99 32.98
CA ARG A 395 3.04 11.48 33.76
C ARG A 395 3.25 10.10 34.36
N ILE A 396 4.30 9.37 33.94
CA ILE A 396 4.49 7.98 34.37
C ILE A 396 4.81 7.90 35.86
N ARG A 397 4.25 6.88 36.51
CA ARG A 397 4.42 6.53 37.91
C ARG A 397 4.60 5.02 37.99
N GLY A 398 5.76 4.57 38.46
CA GLY A 398 6.01 3.17 38.79
C GLY A 398 5.15 2.72 39.98
N GLY A 399 4.99 1.41 40.15
CA GLY A 399 4.12 0.83 41.18
C GLY A 399 4.47 1.19 42.63
N ASN A 400 5.72 1.60 42.88
CA ASN A 400 6.22 2.08 44.17
C ASN A 400 6.45 3.60 44.19
N GLY A 401 5.84 4.34 43.26
CA GLY A 401 5.83 5.80 43.22
C GLY A 401 6.99 6.44 42.46
N THR A 402 7.86 5.67 41.79
CA THR A 402 8.93 6.24 40.98
C THR A 402 8.35 7.13 39.87
N THR A 403 8.79 8.40 39.81
CA THR A 403 8.30 9.38 38.83
C THR A 403 9.39 9.72 37.82
N PHE A 404 9.00 10.05 36.58
CA PHE A 404 9.95 10.57 35.60
C PHE A 404 10.37 12.00 35.93
N VAL A 405 11.68 12.22 35.99
CA VAL A 405 12.31 13.55 35.94
C VAL A 405 13.44 13.55 34.92
N ASN A 406 13.80 14.71 34.37
CA ASN A 406 14.76 14.80 33.25
C ASN A 406 16.15 14.24 33.54
N SER A 407 16.53 14.19 34.82
CA SER A 407 17.80 13.63 35.31
C SER A 407 17.77 12.11 35.49
N ASN A 408 16.61 11.47 35.50
CA ASN A 408 16.53 10.01 35.61
C ASN A 408 17.03 9.33 34.33
N PRO A 409 17.46 8.06 34.43
CA PRO A 409 17.64 7.22 33.26
C PRO A 409 16.37 7.16 32.41
N LYS A 410 16.60 7.21 31.10
CA LYS A 410 15.55 7.23 30.07
C LYS A 410 15.58 5.96 29.22
N ASP A 411 16.36 4.97 29.64
CA ASP A 411 16.71 3.78 28.89
C ASP A 411 16.20 2.52 29.60
N LYS A 412 16.66 1.35 29.14
CA LYS A 412 16.23 0.06 29.66
C LYS A 412 16.49 -0.15 31.17
N THR A 413 17.37 0.63 31.80
CA THR A 413 17.67 0.48 33.23
C THR A 413 16.47 0.77 34.13
N TYR A 414 15.47 1.51 33.65
CA TYR A 414 14.20 1.76 34.37
C TYR A 414 13.00 0.99 33.76
N ALA A 415 13.22 0.21 32.71
CA ALA A 415 12.22 -0.70 32.14
C ALA A 415 12.11 -1.99 32.99
N ARG A 416 11.63 -1.85 34.22
CA ARG A 416 11.44 -2.93 35.20
C ARG A 416 10.30 -2.58 36.14
N ILE A 417 9.75 -3.60 36.80
CA ILE A 417 8.79 -3.44 37.88
C ILE A 417 9.42 -2.62 39.00
N ASP A 418 8.74 -1.55 39.39
CA ASP A 418 9.16 -0.65 40.45
C ASP A 418 9.07 -1.34 41.82
N ALA A 419 10.14 -1.26 42.62
CA ALA A 419 10.22 -1.88 43.93
C ALA A 419 11.05 -1.03 44.91
N PRO A 420 10.88 -1.21 46.24
CA PRO A 420 11.73 -0.55 47.23
C PRO A 420 13.22 -0.82 46.98
N GLY A 421 14.02 0.25 46.84
CA GLY A 421 15.46 0.17 46.55
C GLY A 421 15.82 -0.14 45.09
N ALA A 422 14.84 -0.41 44.22
CA ALA A 422 15.04 -0.70 42.80
C ALA A 422 14.01 0.08 41.96
N PRO A 423 14.23 1.40 41.75
CA PRO A 423 13.26 2.24 41.06
C PRO A 423 13.04 1.78 39.62
N GLY A 424 11.79 1.76 39.17
CA GLY A 424 11.38 1.37 37.83
C GLY A 424 10.14 2.12 37.39
N TYR A 425 9.84 2.12 36.09
CA TYR A 425 8.65 2.80 35.56
C TYR A 425 7.44 1.89 35.35
N PHE A 426 7.56 0.59 35.65
CA PHE A 426 6.46 -0.35 35.50
C PHE A 426 5.79 -0.68 36.83
N THR A 427 4.53 -1.06 36.75
CA THR A 427 3.73 -1.63 37.84
C THR A 427 3.48 -3.09 37.52
N LEU A 428 3.64 -3.98 38.51
CA LEU A 428 3.30 -5.39 38.33
C LEU A 428 1.80 -5.50 38.04
N LYS A 429 1.42 -6.22 36.99
CA LYS A 429 0.01 -6.51 36.73
C LYS A 429 -0.56 -7.30 37.93
N PRO A 430 -1.66 -6.83 38.58
CA PRO A 430 -2.26 -7.49 39.73
C PRO A 430 -2.73 -8.91 39.46
#